data_AF-A0A7Y5F263-F1
#
_entry.id   AF-A0A7Y5F263-F1
#
_cell.length_a   1.000
_cell.length_b   1.000
_cell.length_c   1.000
_cell.angle_alpha   90.00
_cell.angle_beta   90.00
_cell.angle_gamma   90.00
#
_symmetry.space_group_name_H-M   'P 1'
#
loop_
_entity.id
_entity.type
_entity.pdbx_description
1 polymer ?
#
loop_
_entity_poly.entity_id
_entity_poly.type
_entity_poly.pdbx_seq_one_letter_code
_entity_poly.pdbx_strand_id
1 'polypeptide(L)'
;MNGKTKLILFRALVTGLFIGLAMTFLEFRLHQPKGSAPIANIPLVETEGDYVIFPLDYMIDISNAIFIGKVINISPTRWNQDSGEFWIGSSPEQVALQLHNLELDMVQPIVDTLGLSKQVQVIVPTVGDFDANERTVYMKEGDQVLFFALRTEIAWRDGMQTVLRQTNAPLYSYFTLGKDGFYHGLSVDGQVSFSQEDLIKKIAERRALQTSP
;
A
#
# COMPACT_ATOMS: atom_id res chain seq x y z
N MET A 1 53.64 24.69 9.91
CA MET A 1 53.37 24.79 8.45
C MET A 1 52.64 26.10 8.19
N ASN A 2 53.29 27.08 7.53
CA ASN A 2 52.74 28.44 7.39
C ASN A 2 51.58 28.51 6.39
N GLY A 3 50.67 29.46 6.58
CA GLY A 3 49.39 29.56 5.86
C GLY A 3 49.49 29.57 4.33
N LYS A 4 50.60 30.06 3.77
CA LYS A 4 50.85 30.03 2.32
C LYS A 4 51.01 28.60 1.76
N THR A 5 51.57 27.68 2.53
CA THR A 5 51.76 26.28 2.11
C THR A 5 50.44 25.49 2.12
N LYS A 6 49.51 25.81 3.04
CA LYS A 6 48.17 25.21 3.08
C LYS A 6 47.30 25.63 1.88
N LEU A 7 47.42 26.88 1.43
CA LEU A 7 46.64 27.41 0.30
C LEU A 7 47.09 26.81 -1.04
N ILE A 8 48.38 26.53 -1.22
CA ILE A 8 48.93 25.91 -2.44
C ILE A 8 48.50 24.44 -2.54
N LEU A 9 48.56 23.69 -1.44
CA LEU A 9 48.11 22.30 -1.40
C LEU A 9 46.60 22.17 -1.64
N PHE A 10 45.79 23.09 -1.10
CA PHE A 10 44.34 23.09 -1.33
C PHE A 10 43.99 23.37 -2.81
N ARG A 11 44.69 24.30 -3.46
CA ARG A 11 44.48 24.60 -4.89
C ARG A 11 44.92 23.46 -5.82
N ALA A 12 46.00 22.75 -5.49
CA ALA A 12 46.42 21.57 -6.23
C ALA A 12 45.41 20.41 -6.12
N LEU A 13 44.82 20.21 -4.94
CA LEU A 13 43.82 19.16 -4.70
C LEU A 13 42.50 19.43 -5.45
N VAL A 14 42.03 20.69 -5.46
CA VAL A 14 40.81 21.09 -6.17
C VAL A 14 40.99 20.98 -7.69
N THR A 15 42.14 21.39 -8.23
CA THR A 15 42.41 21.30 -9.68
C THR A 15 42.54 19.84 -10.15
N GLY A 16 43.13 18.96 -9.34
CA GLY A 16 43.19 17.52 -9.62
C GLY A 16 41.81 16.85 -9.62
N LEU A 17 40.90 17.27 -8.74
CA LEU A 17 39.53 16.74 -8.67
C LEU A 17 38.70 17.10 -9.93
N PHE A 18 38.88 18.31 -10.47
CA PHE A 18 38.17 18.75 -11.68
C PHE A 18 38.67 18.05 -12.96
N ILE A 19 39.96 17.69 -13.05
CA ILE A 19 40.49 16.95 -14.22
C ILE A 19 40.06 15.47 -14.18
N GLY A 20 40.01 14.85 -12.99
CA GLY A 20 39.51 13.48 -12.84
C GLY A 20 38.02 13.31 -13.17
N LEU A 21 37.19 14.29 -12.79
CA LEU A 21 35.76 14.32 -13.14
C LEU A 21 35.52 14.57 -14.63
N ALA A 22 36.36 15.35 -15.30
CA ALA A 22 36.25 15.58 -16.74
C ALA A 22 36.59 14.33 -17.56
N MET A 23 37.54 13.49 -17.12
CA MET A 23 37.90 12.25 -17.82
C MET A 23 36.89 11.11 -17.61
N THR A 24 36.30 10.98 -16.42
CA THR A 24 35.20 10.01 -16.18
C THR A 24 33.93 10.36 -16.96
N PHE A 25 33.65 11.65 -17.16
CA PHE A 25 32.53 12.10 -18.00
C PHE A 25 32.76 11.84 -19.49
N LEU A 26 34.03 11.82 -19.95
CA LEU A 26 34.37 11.56 -21.34
C LEU A 26 34.34 10.06 -21.68
N GLU A 27 34.78 9.18 -20.77
CA GLU A 27 34.68 7.73 -20.96
C GLU A 27 33.22 7.24 -20.95
N PHE A 28 32.35 7.84 -20.13
CA PHE A 28 30.92 7.57 -20.14
C PHE A 28 30.24 7.93 -21.48
N ARG A 29 30.72 8.99 -22.15
CA ARG A 29 30.21 9.36 -23.49
C ARG A 29 30.76 8.50 -24.63
N LEU A 30 31.94 7.91 -24.46
CA LEU A 30 32.54 7.05 -25.49
C LEU A 30 32.03 5.61 -25.47
N HIS A 31 31.45 5.15 -24.35
CA HIS A 31 30.79 3.85 -24.22
C HIS A 31 29.27 3.87 -24.42
N GLN A 32 28.68 5.00 -24.82
CA GLN A 32 27.31 4.95 -25.32
C GLN A 32 27.31 4.21 -26.68
N PRO A 33 26.57 3.09 -26.81
CA PRO A 33 26.48 2.39 -28.07
C PRO A 33 25.94 3.35 -29.14
N LYS A 34 26.76 3.64 -30.15
CA LYS A 34 26.34 4.35 -31.37
C LYS A 34 25.30 3.47 -32.07
N GLY A 35 24.02 3.70 -31.77
CA GLY A 35 22.94 2.95 -32.40
C GLY A 35 21.60 2.91 -31.68
N SER A 36 21.39 3.66 -30.59
CA SER A 36 20.03 3.78 -30.03
C SER A 36 19.20 4.64 -30.99
N ALA A 37 18.27 4.01 -31.70
CA ALA A 37 17.19 4.70 -32.41
C ALA A 37 16.56 5.76 -31.49
N PRO A 38 16.05 6.89 -32.02
CA PRO A 38 15.35 7.87 -31.21
C PRO A 38 14.24 7.14 -30.46
N ILE A 39 14.36 7.06 -29.14
CA ILE A 39 13.28 6.60 -28.27
C ILE A 39 12.18 7.63 -28.54
N ALA A 40 11.17 7.21 -29.29
CA ALA A 40 9.98 8.00 -29.56
C ALA A 40 9.54 8.61 -28.23
N ASN A 41 9.17 9.90 -28.23
CA ASN A 41 8.68 10.60 -27.05
C ASN A 41 7.59 9.75 -26.36
N ILE A 42 7.96 8.92 -25.39
CA ILE A 42 7.01 8.19 -24.57
C ILE A 42 6.49 9.27 -23.62
N PRO A 43 5.21 9.65 -23.70
CA PRO A 43 4.65 10.58 -22.73
C PRO A 43 4.86 9.97 -21.35
N LEU A 44 5.57 10.70 -20.49
CA LEU A 44 5.64 10.38 -19.07
C LEU A 44 4.22 10.59 -18.53
N VAL A 45 3.50 9.50 -18.28
CA VAL A 45 2.20 9.53 -17.64
C VAL A 45 2.43 9.31 -16.15
N GLU A 46 2.46 10.41 -15.40
CA GLU A 46 2.45 10.35 -13.94
C GLU A 46 1.01 10.14 -13.48
N THR A 47 0.73 9.00 -12.86
CA THR A 47 -0.53 8.76 -12.15
C THR A 47 -0.32 9.00 -10.67
N GLU A 48 -0.86 10.09 -10.15
CA GLU A 48 -0.95 10.34 -8.71
C GLU A 48 -2.23 9.67 -8.21
N GLY A 49 -2.09 8.75 -7.26
CA GLY A 49 -3.22 8.18 -6.55
C GLY A 49 -2.98 8.38 -5.06
N ASP A 50 -3.99 8.93 -4.39
CA ASP A 50 -3.94 9.14 -2.95
C ASP A 50 -4.87 8.17 -2.23
N TYR A 51 -4.42 7.71 -1.07
CA TYR A 51 -5.31 7.08 -0.12
C TYR A 51 -5.96 8.13 0.78
N VAL A 52 -7.26 8.00 1.00
CA VAL A 52 -7.94 8.76 2.04
C VAL A 52 -7.74 8.03 3.37
N ILE A 53 -7.28 8.76 4.39
CA ILE A 53 -7.14 8.24 5.75
C ILE A 53 -8.36 8.66 6.58
N PHE A 54 -9.13 7.68 7.04
CA PHE A 54 -10.28 7.91 7.91
C PHE A 54 -9.95 7.71 9.41
N PRO A 55 -10.56 8.49 10.32
CA PRO A 55 -10.58 8.18 11.74
C PRO A 55 -11.27 6.84 12.03
N LEU A 56 -10.88 6.19 13.13
CA LEU A 56 -11.40 4.87 13.53
C LEU A 56 -12.94 4.84 13.64
N ASP A 57 -13.56 5.88 14.19
CA ASP A 57 -15.02 5.91 14.34
C ASP A 57 -15.73 5.92 13.00
N TYR A 58 -15.19 6.64 12.01
CA TYR A 58 -15.72 6.64 10.65
C TYR A 58 -15.49 5.30 9.95
N MET A 59 -14.32 4.66 10.14
CA MET A 59 -14.09 3.31 9.63
C MET A 59 -15.10 2.31 10.20
N ILE A 60 -15.38 2.40 11.51
CA ILE A 60 -16.40 1.57 12.15
C ILE A 60 -17.73 1.79 11.44
N ASP A 61 -18.12 3.03 11.19
CA ASP A 61 -19.41 3.38 10.60
C ASP A 61 -19.60 2.81 9.19
N ILE A 62 -18.63 2.99 8.31
CA ILE A 62 -18.74 2.62 6.89
C ILE A 62 -18.50 1.13 6.61
N SER A 63 -17.94 0.39 7.58
CA SER A 63 -17.69 -1.04 7.39
C SER A 63 -18.99 -1.81 7.23
N ASN A 64 -19.04 -2.75 6.29
CA ASN A 64 -20.12 -3.75 6.25
C ASN A 64 -19.76 -4.98 7.09
N ALA A 65 -18.46 -5.23 7.30
CA ALA A 65 -17.94 -6.29 8.13
C ALA A 65 -16.75 -5.80 8.97
N ILE A 66 -16.74 -6.19 10.23
CA ILE A 66 -15.61 -6.05 11.16
C ILE A 66 -15.43 -7.40 11.83
N PHE A 67 -14.24 -7.97 11.75
CA PHE A 67 -14.02 -9.32 12.26
C PHE A 67 -12.58 -9.53 12.72
N ILE A 68 -12.39 -10.48 13.61
CA ILE A 68 -11.07 -11.02 13.93
C ILE A 68 -10.85 -12.21 13.00
N GLY A 69 -9.73 -12.21 12.27
CA GLY A 69 -9.35 -13.26 11.35
C GLY A 69 -7.86 -13.57 11.41
N LYS A 70 -7.49 -14.76 10.99
CA LYS A 70 -6.10 -15.17 10.77
C LYS A 70 -5.76 -15.04 9.30
N VAL A 71 -4.68 -14.36 8.97
CA VAL A 71 -4.20 -14.25 7.58
C VAL A 71 -3.69 -15.63 7.14
N ILE A 72 -4.28 -16.18 6.09
CA ILE A 72 -3.93 -17.50 5.56
C ILE A 72 -3.00 -17.37 4.36
N ASN A 73 -3.30 -16.42 3.48
CA ASN A 73 -2.56 -16.21 2.24
C ASN A 73 -2.62 -14.74 1.83
N ILE A 74 -1.54 -14.25 1.24
CA ILE A 74 -1.45 -12.93 0.61
C ILE A 74 -0.98 -13.17 -0.82
N SER A 75 -1.85 -12.92 -1.80
CA SER A 75 -1.47 -13.13 -3.20
C SER A 75 -0.33 -12.18 -3.61
N PRO A 76 0.49 -12.56 -4.60
CA PRO A 76 1.29 -11.58 -5.34
C PRO A 76 0.41 -10.45 -5.89
N THR A 77 1.02 -9.29 -6.12
CA THR A 77 0.36 -8.17 -6.80
C THR A 77 -0.04 -8.59 -8.21
N ARG A 78 -1.27 -8.26 -8.62
CA ARG A 78 -1.76 -8.49 -9.97
C ARG A 78 -2.64 -7.33 -10.43
N TRP A 79 -2.86 -7.23 -11.74
CA TRP A 79 -3.79 -6.22 -12.27
C TRP A 79 -5.25 -6.65 -12.10
N ASN A 80 -6.15 -5.67 -12.04
CA ASN A 80 -7.60 -5.79 -11.90
C ASN A 80 -8.28 -6.36 -13.17
N GLN A 81 -7.88 -7.56 -13.53
CA GLN A 81 -8.41 -8.35 -14.64
C GLN A 81 -8.26 -9.84 -14.31
N ASP A 82 -9.02 -10.69 -14.99
CA ASP A 82 -9.17 -12.10 -14.60
C ASP A 82 -7.86 -12.88 -14.64
N SER A 83 -7.03 -12.66 -15.67
CA SER A 83 -5.71 -13.33 -15.73
C SER A 83 -4.69 -12.74 -14.76
N GLY A 84 -4.91 -11.52 -14.25
CA GLY A 84 -3.98 -10.79 -13.40
C GLY A 84 -2.70 -10.29 -14.10
N GLU A 85 -2.49 -10.64 -15.37
CA GLU A 85 -1.32 -10.24 -16.17
C GLU A 85 -1.23 -8.71 -16.36
N PHE A 86 -0.03 -8.25 -16.69
CA PHE A 86 0.21 -6.84 -17.01
C PHE A 86 -0.74 -6.34 -18.10
N TRP A 87 -1.36 -5.20 -17.83
CA TRP A 87 -2.27 -4.56 -18.74
C TRP A 87 -2.22 -3.05 -18.55
N ILE A 88 -2.15 -2.33 -19.67
CA ILE A 88 -2.32 -0.89 -19.72
C ILE A 88 -3.71 -0.64 -20.26
N GLY A 89 -4.51 0.16 -19.53
CA GLY A 89 -5.81 0.60 -19.99
C GLY A 89 -5.74 1.09 -21.44
N SER A 90 -6.58 0.53 -22.31
CA SER A 90 -6.56 0.88 -23.74
C SER A 90 -7.34 2.17 -24.03
N SER A 91 -8.03 2.71 -23.02
CA SER A 91 -8.74 3.99 -23.07
C SER A 91 -8.68 4.68 -21.69
N PRO A 92 -8.89 6.01 -21.63
CA PRO A 92 -8.94 6.75 -20.35
C PRO A 92 -10.02 6.27 -19.38
N GLU A 93 -11.07 5.61 -19.89
CA GLU A 93 -12.16 5.04 -19.08
C GLU A 93 -11.76 3.72 -18.42
N GLN A 94 -10.71 3.07 -18.92
CA GLN A 94 -10.16 1.84 -18.37
C GLN A 94 -9.07 2.16 -17.35
N VAL A 95 -9.40 1.95 -16.08
CA VAL A 95 -8.44 2.14 -14.98
C VAL A 95 -7.72 0.82 -14.71
N ALA A 96 -6.42 0.79 -15.01
CA ALA A 96 -5.55 -0.30 -14.61
C ALA A 96 -5.14 -0.08 -13.14
N LEU A 97 -5.54 -1.01 -12.27
CA LEU A 97 -5.23 -1.00 -10.85
C LEU A 97 -4.49 -2.27 -10.48
N GLN A 98 -3.43 -2.11 -9.70
CA GLN A 98 -2.78 -3.23 -9.04
C GLN A 98 -3.51 -3.55 -7.73
N LEU A 99 -3.58 -4.84 -7.39
CA LEU A 99 -4.24 -5.32 -6.19
C LEU A 99 -3.63 -6.61 -5.66
N HIS A 100 -3.85 -6.84 -4.37
CA HIS A 100 -3.68 -8.13 -3.71
C HIS A 100 -5.03 -8.72 -3.32
N ASN A 101 -5.11 -10.05 -3.35
CA ASN A 101 -6.15 -10.79 -2.66
C ASN A 101 -5.59 -11.25 -1.31
N LEU A 102 -6.25 -10.84 -0.23
CA LEU A 102 -6.01 -11.37 1.10
C LEU A 102 -7.03 -12.46 1.40
N GLU A 103 -6.56 -13.61 1.85
CA GLU A 103 -7.43 -14.69 2.34
C GLU A 103 -7.28 -14.79 3.85
N LEU A 104 -8.41 -14.69 4.55
CA LEU A 104 -8.48 -14.76 6.00
C LEU A 104 -9.40 -15.89 6.46
N ASP A 105 -8.98 -16.62 7.49
CA ASP A 105 -9.86 -17.52 8.25
C ASP A 105 -10.47 -16.71 9.40
N MET A 106 -11.76 -16.37 9.27
CA MET A 106 -12.51 -15.63 10.26
C MET A 106 -12.64 -16.46 11.54
N VAL A 107 -12.13 -15.90 12.63
CA VAL A 107 -12.16 -16.48 13.98
C VAL A 107 -13.40 -16.01 14.72
N GLN A 108 -13.69 -14.70 14.62
CA GLN A 108 -14.82 -14.09 15.33
C GLN A 108 -15.41 -12.95 14.49
N PRO A 109 -16.69 -13.05 14.07
CA PRO A 109 -17.39 -11.89 13.54
C PRO A 109 -17.70 -10.91 14.70
N ILE A 110 -17.49 -9.62 14.45
CA ILE A 110 -17.88 -8.54 15.39
C ILE A 110 -19.07 -7.77 14.82
N VAL A 111 -18.94 -7.36 13.55
CA VAL A 111 -20.03 -6.83 12.72
C VAL A 111 -20.04 -7.63 11.43
N ASP A 112 -21.19 -8.13 11.04
CA ASP A 112 -21.35 -8.82 9.75
C ASP A 112 -22.75 -8.57 9.20
N THR A 113 -22.85 -7.58 8.32
CA THR A 113 -24.09 -7.26 7.61
C THR A 113 -24.21 -8.00 6.28
N LEU A 114 -23.20 -8.77 5.90
CA LEU A 114 -23.10 -9.43 4.59
C LEU A 114 -23.32 -10.95 4.68
N GLY A 115 -23.25 -11.53 5.88
CA GLY A 115 -23.32 -12.98 6.09
C GLY A 115 -22.08 -13.69 5.55
N LEU A 116 -20.89 -13.19 5.94
CA LEU A 116 -19.61 -13.71 5.48
C LEU A 116 -19.38 -15.16 5.94
N SER A 117 -18.76 -15.94 5.06
CA SER A 117 -18.29 -17.29 5.39
C SER A 117 -17.05 -17.29 6.28
N LYS A 118 -16.71 -18.45 6.83
CA LYS A 118 -15.49 -18.62 7.64
C LYS A 118 -14.22 -18.23 6.87
N GLN A 119 -14.12 -18.58 5.59
CA GLN A 119 -13.05 -18.07 4.73
C GLN A 119 -13.52 -16.78 4.06
N VAL A 120 -12.74 -15.70 4.22
CA VAL A 120 -13.05 -14.37 3.72
C VAL A 120 -11.95 -13.94 2.76
N GLN A 121 -12.34 -13.47 1.57
CA GLN A 121 -11.42 -12.84 0.62
C GLN A 121 -11.62 -11.33 0.64
N VAL A 122 -10.53 -10.59 0.79
CA VAL A 122 -10.52 -9.12 0.76
C VAL A 122 -9.57 -8.65 -0.34
N ILE A 123 -10.05 -7.75 -1.19
CA ILE A 123 -9.24 -7.06 -2.20
C ILE A 123 -8.56 -5.85 -1.57
N VAL A 124 -7.25 -5.75 -1.76
CA VAL A 124 -6.42 -4.63 -1.32
C VAL A 124 -5.81 -3.95 -2.54
N PRO A 125 -6.38 -2.83 -3.01
CA PRO A 125 -5.78 -2.04 -4.06
C PRO A 125 -4.43 -1.47 -3.62
N THR A 126 -3.48 -1.42 -4.54
CA THR A 126 -2.17 -0.82 -4.35
C THR A 126 -2.04 0.40 -5.27
N VAL A 127 -1.45 1.46 -4.74
CA VAL A 127 -1.33 2.75 -5.43
C VAL A 127 0.13 3.18 -5.41
N GLY A 128 0.76 3.25 -6.58
CA GLY A 128 2.18 3.54 -6.74
C GLY A 128 2.86 2.50 -7.62
N ASP A 129 4.01 2.87 -8.20
CA ASP A 129 4.85 2.02 -9.04
C ASP A 129 5.65 1.07 -8.13
N PHE A 130 4.92 0.22 -7.39
CA PHE A 130 5.54 -0.78 -6.54
C PHE A 130 6.05 -1.90 -7.42
N ASP A 131 7.34 -2.20 -7.29
CA ASP A 131 7.89 -3.46 -7.77
C ASP A 131 6.99 -4.58 -7.23
N ALA A 132 6.65 -5.59 -8.04
CA ALA A 132 5.68 -6.64 -7.66
C ALA A 132 6.08 -7.44 -6.40
N ASN A 133 7.29 -7.18 -5.89
CA ASN A 133 7.88 -7.73 -4.68
C ASN A 133 7.74 -6.83 -3.42
N GLU A 134 7.33 -5.57 -3.55
CA GLU A 134 7.12 -4.67 -2.41
C GLU A 134 5.75 -4.89 -1.79
N ARG A 135 5.76 -5.39 -0.55
CA ARG A 135 4.53 -5.60 0.22
C ARG A 135 3.98 -4.25 0.68
N THR A 136 2.91 -3.81 0.02
CA THR A 136 2.06 -2.69 0.47
C THR A 136 1.27 -3.02 1.74
N VAL A 137 1.19 -4.31 2.07
CA VAL A 137 0.52 -4.86 3.25
C VAL A 137 1.55 -5.35 4.24
N TYR A 138 1.55 -4.82 5.47
CA TYR A 138 2.55 -5.15 6.49
C TYR A 138 2.21 -6.41 7.29
N MET A 139 1.05 -7.00 7.02
CA MET A 139 0.66 -8.30 7.56
C MET A 139 1.50 -9.43 6.96
N LYS A 140 1.55 -10.54 7.68
CA LYS A 140 2.15 -11.80 7.24
C LYS A 140 1.14 -12.92 7.43
N GLU A 141 1.30 -13.98 6.64
CA GLU A 141 0.58 -15.22 6.90
C GLU A 141 0.81 -15.68 8.33
N GLY A 142 -0.25 -16.12 8.98
CA GLY A 142 -0.27 -16.51 10.38
C GLY A 142 -0.65 -15.40 11.35
N ASP A 143 -0.57 -14.13 10.96
CA ASP A 143 -0.97 -13.02 11.82
C ASP A 143 -2.47 -13.08 12.13
N GLN A 144 -2.83 -12.78 13.38
CA GLN A 144 -4.22 -12.54 13.75
C GLN A 144 -4.49 -11.04 13.72
N VAL A 145 -5.56 -10.64 13.04
CA VAL A 145 -5.89 -9.25 12.80
C VAL A 145 -7.37 -8.98 13.08
N LEU A 146 -7.67 -7.79 13.60
CA LEU A 146 -9.01 -7.23 13.54
C LEU A 146 -9.10 -6.37 12.28
N PHE A 147 -9.99 -6.76 11.37
CA PHE A 147 -10.04 -6.22 10.02
C PHE A 147 -11.34 -5.44 9.78
N PHE A 148 -11.25 -4.30 9.11
CA PHE A 148 -12.39 -3.49 8.70
C PHE A 148 -12.60 -3.60 7.19
N ALA A 149 -13.77 -4.09 6.79
CA ALA A 149 -14.10 -4.32 5.39
C ALA A 149 -15.46 -3.76 5.00
N LEU A 150 -15.57 -3.30 3.76
CA LEU A 150 -16.79 -2.82 3.13
C LEU A 150 -16.99 -3.47 1.78
N ARG A 151 -18.25 -3.69 1.41
CA ARG A 151 -18.64 -4.14 0.07
C ARG A 151 -18.71 -2.91 -0.83
N THR A 152 -17.96 -2.93 -1.92
CA THR A 152 -17.95 -1.85 -2.92
C THR A 152 -17.83 -2.42 -4.31
N GLU A 153 -18.03 -1.58 -5.31
CA GLU A 153 -17.61 -1.88 -6.67
C GLU A 153 -16.24 -1.24 -6.92
N ILE A 154 -15.39 -1.93 -7.69
CA ILE A 154 -14.14 -1.38 -8.22
C ILE A 154 -14.12 -1.54 -9.73
N ALA A 155 -13.39 -0.67 -10.41
CA ALA A 155 -13.11 -0.84 -11.83
C ALA A 155 -12.35 -2.15 -12.06
N TRP A 156 -12.74 -2.87 -13.11
CA TRP A 156 -12.15 -4.09 -13.63
C TRP A 156 -11.99 -3.93 -15.14
N ARG A 157 -11.10 -4.69 -15.78
CA ARG A 157 -10.86 -4.56 -17.24
C ARG A 157 -12.14 -4.60 -18.08
N ASP A 158 -13.05 -5.51 -17.72
CA ASP A 158 -14.29 -5.76 -18.46
C ASP A 158 -15.54 -5.18 -17.76
N GLY A 159 -15.38 -4.17 -16.90
CA GLY A 159 -16.50 -3.43 -16.29
C GLY A 159 -16.29 -3.11 -14.81
N MET A 160 -17.35 -3.21 -14.02
CA MET A 160 -17.29 -3.05 -12.56
C MET A 160 -17.41 -4.42 -11.89
N GLN A 161 -16.63 -4.63 -10.82
CA GLN A 161 -16.73 -5.84 -10.02
C GLN A 161 -17.08 -5.50 -8.58
N THR A 162 -18.13 -6.15 -8.05
CA THR A 162 -18.42 -6.12 -6.62
C THR A 162 -17.37 -6.92 -5.87
N VAL A 163 -16.72 -6.28 -4.90
CA VAL A 163 -15.67 -6.87 -4.08
C VAL A 163 -15.87 -6.52 -2.61
N LEU A 164 -15.29 -7.34 -1.73
CA LEU A 164 -15.03 -6.94 -0.35
C LEU A 164 -13.67 -6.27 -0.32
N ARG A 165 -13.62 -5.00 0.09
CA ARG A 165 -12.41 -4.18 0.16
C ARG A 165 -12.20 -3.71 1.58
N GLN A 166 -10.95 -3.48 1.94
CA GLN A 166 -10.59 -2.73 3.14
C GLN A 166 -11.20 -1.31 3.15
N THR A 167 -11.51 -0.77 4.32
CA THR A 167 -12.23 0.51 4.44
C THR A 167 -11.38 1.77 4.28
N ASN A 168 -10.05 1.64 4.37
CA ASN A 168 -9.11 2.75 4.45
C ASN A 168 -7.87 2.47 3.55
N ALA A 169 -6.82 3.27 3.67
CA ALA A 169 -5.48 2.90 3.24
C ALA A 169 -5.08 1.52 3.82
N PRO A 170 -4.27 0.69 3.11
CA PRO A 170 -3.95 -0.67 3.56
C PRO A 170 -3.51 -0.73 5.01
N LEU A 171 -2.58 0.13 5.38
CA LEU A 171 -1.99 0.24 6.71
C LEU A 171 -2.93 0.67 7.84
N TYR A 172 -4.06 1.29 7.50
CA TYR A 172 -5.00 1.86 8.47
C TYR A 172 -6.27 1.03 8.58
N SER A 173 -6.42 -0.04 7.81
CA SER A 173 -7.66 -0.81 7.70
C SER A 173 -7.73 -2.02 8.64
N TYR A 174 -6.72 -2.23 9.47
CA TYR A 174 -6.65 -3.36 10.39
C TYR A 174 -5.79 -3.05 11.61
N PHE A 175 -5.95 -3.88 12.64
CA PHE A 175 -5.07 -3.95 13.80
C PHE A 175 -4.48 -5.35 13.89
N THR A 176 -3.20 -5.47 14.18
CA THR A 176 -2.51 -6.76 14.33
C THR A 176 -2.32 -7.11 15.80
N LEU A 177 -2.62 -8.36 16.17
CA LEU A 177 -2.39 -8.86 17.52
C LEU A 177 -0.89 -8.98 17.80
N GLY A 178 -0.41 -8.23 18.78
CA GLY A 178 0.95 -8.28 19.29
C GLY A 178 1.18 -9.43 20.27
N LYS A 179 2.44 -9.73 20.54
CA LYS A 179 2.84 -10.74 21.54
C LYS A 179 2.50 -10.33 22.98
N ASP A 180 2.23 -9.05 23.20
CA ASP A 180 1.76 -8.48 24.46
C ASP A 180 0.26 -8.69 24.67
N GLY A 181 -0.46 -9.25 23.70
CA GLY A 181 -1.90 -9.50 23.77
C GLY A 181 -2.76 -8.30 23.37
N PHE A 182 -2.16 -7.21 22.89
CA PHE A 182 -2.87 -6.02 22.42
C PHE A 182 -2.94 -5.99 20.89
N TYR A 183 -4.00 -5.40 20.36
CA TYR A 183 -4.14 -5.11 18.94
C TYR A 183 -3.50 -3.76 18.63
N HIS A 184 -2.49 -3.75 17.77
CA HIS A 184 -1.73 -2.56 17.36
C HIS A 184 -2.11 -2.15 15.94
N GLY A 185 -2.33 -0.85 15.73
CA GLY A 185 -2.70 -0.31 14.42
C GLY A 185 -2.27 1.14 14.26
N LEU A 186 -2.61 1.70 13.10
CA LEU A 186 -2.39 3.10 12.79
C LEU A 186 -3.72 3.86 12.80
N SER A 187 -3.67 5.09 13.29
CA SER A 187 -4.76 6.06 13.27
C SER A 187 -4.27 7.38 12.70
N VAL A 188 -5.20 8.31 12.45
CA VAL A 188 -4.87 9.68 12.00
C VAL A 188 -3.90 10.38 12.97
N ASP A 189 -3.96 10.05 14.26
CA ASP A 189 -3.12 10.65 15.31
C ASP A 189 -1.82 9.86 15.59
N GLY A 190 -1.56 8.79 14.82
CA GLY A 190 -0.38 7.94 14.94
C GLY A 190 -0.71 6.51 15.40
N GLN A 191 0.28 5.84 15.99
CA GLN A 191 0.15 4.47 16.47
C GLN A 191 -0.77 4.39 17.68
N VAL A 192 -1.63 3.38 17.67
CA VAL A 192 -2.61 3.12 18.73
C VAL A 192 -2.63 1.62 19.05
N SER A 193 -2.93 1.30 20.30
CA SER A 193 -3.11 -0.07 20.75
C SER A 193 -4.34 -0.19 21.65
N PHE A 194 -5.02 -1.34 21.53
CA PHE A 194 -6.22 -1.64 22.31
C PHE A 194 -6.17 -3.07 22.81
N SER A 195 -6.74 -3.33 23.99
CA SER A 195 -7.10 -4.69 24.32
C SER A 195 -8.21 -5.18 23.35
N GLN A 196 -8.35 -6.48 23.18
CA GLN A 196 -9.44 -7.02 22.35
C GLN A 196 -10.82 -6.57 22.86
N GLU A 197 -11.00 -6.59 24.19
CA GLU A 197 -12.26 -6.21 24.83
C GLU A 197 -12.59 -4.74 24.61
N ASP A 198 -11.62 -3.83 24.79
CA ASP A 198 -11.82 -2.40 24.58
C ASP A 198 -12.15 -2.08 23.13
N LEU A 199 -11.50 -2.75 22.17
CA LEU A 199 -11.75 -2.52 20.76
C LEU A 199 -13.15 -3.01 20.35
N ILE A 200 -13.55 -4.20 20.81
CA ILE A 200 -14.92 -4.72 20.58
C ILE A 200 -15.96 -3.82 21.24
N LYS A 201 -15.72 -3.37 22.48
CA LYS A 201 -16.61 -2.45 23.19
C LYS A 201 -16.78 -1.14 22.43
N LYS A 202 -15.68 -0.54 21.96
CA LYS A 202 -15.70 0.70 21.16
C LYS A 202 -16.50 0.53 19.87
N ILE A 203 -16.34 -0.61 19.18
CA ILE A 203 -17.12 -0.94 17.97
C ILE A 203 -18.61 -1.04 18.31
N ALA A 204 -18.97 -1.77 19.38
CA ALA A 204 -20.35 -1.97 19.78
C ALA A 204 -21.04 -0.66 20.21
N GLU A 205 -20.37 0.16 21.02
CA GLU A 205 -20.86 1.47 21.45
C GLU A 205 -21.11 2.39 20.25
N ARG A 206 -20.15 2.45 19.30
CA ARG A 206 -20.32 3.25 18.09
C ARG A 206 -21.50 2.81 17.25
N ARG A 207 -21.70 1.49 17.08
CA ARG A 207 -22.83 0.94 16.31
C ARG A 207 -24.19 1.16 16.98
N ALA A 208 -24.25 1.09 18.30
CA ALA A 208 -25.50 1.36 19.03
C ALA A 208 -25.98 2.82 18.84
N LEU A 209 -25.04 3.77 18.73
CA LEU A 209 -25.37 5.17 18.45
C LEU A 209 -25.96 5.38 17.06
N GLN A 210 -25.64 4.54 16.07
CA GLN A 210 -26.20 4.63 14.72
C GLN A 210 -27.64 4.10 14.64
N THR A 211 -28.00 3.16 15.51
CA THR A 211 -29.33 2.54 15.53
C THR A 211 -30.36 3.31 16.38
N SER A 212 -29.92 4.37 17.08
CA SER A 212 -30.80 5.22 17.87
C SER A 212 -31.51 6.24 16.96
N PRO A 213 -32.86 6.27 16.94
CA PRO A 213 -33.64 7.10 16.02
C PRO A 213 -33.54 8.62 16.27
#